data_AF-A0A259PBS3-F1
#
_entry.id   AF-A0A259PBS3-F1
#
_cell.length_a   1.000
_cell.length_b   1.000
_cell.length_c   1.000
_cell.angle_alpha   90.00
_cell.angle_beta   90.00
_cell.angle_gamma   90.00
#
_symmetry.space_group_name_H-M   'P 1'
#
loop_
_entity.id
_entity.type
_entity.pdbx_description
1 polymer ?
#
loop_
_entity_poly.entity_id
_entity_poly.type
_entity_poly.pdbx_seq_one_letter_code
_entity_poly.pdbx_strand_id
1 'polypeptide(L)' 'MGVMMLAAGPGTRIGVEAEGDDAEQALDQLAFLVDNKFGEGE' A
#
# COMPACT_ATOMS: atom_id res chain seq x y z
N MET A 1 -13.03 6.72 -6.57
CA MET A 1 -13.14 7.16 -5.17
C MET A 1 -11.86 6.75 -4.48
N GLY A 2 -11.08 7.71 -3.97
CA GLY A 2 -9.69 7.48 -3.57
C GLY A 2 -9.52 6.73 -2.25
N VAL A 3 -8.28 6.39 -1.92
CA VAL A 3 -7.85 5.66 -0.72
C VAL A 3 -8.42 6.26 0.58
N MET A 4 -8.63 7.58 0.63
CA MET A 4 -9.17 8.27 1.82
C MET A 4 -10.60 7.87 2.20
N MET A 5 -11.41 7.34 1.29
CA MET A 5 -12.76 6.88 1.62
C MET A 5 -12.79 5.49 2.27
N LEU A 6 -11.68 4.74 2.21
CA LEU A 6 -11.58 3.42 2.85
C LEU A 6 -11.57 3.52 4.39
N ALA A 7 -11.16 4.67 4.93
CA ALA A 7 -11.09 4.97 6.37
C ALA A 7 -10.41 3.87 7.22
N ALA A 8 -9.40 3.20 6.66
CA ALA A 8 -8.69 2.13 7.34
C ALA A 8 -7.83 2.68 8.49
N GLY A 9 -8.16 2.28 9.71
CA GLY A 9 -7.39 2.61 10.91
C GLY A 9 -6.24 1.62 11.17
N PRO A 10 -5.35 1.93 12.13
CA PRO A 10 -4.29 1.01 12.54
C PRO A 10 -4.85 -0.36 12.93
N GLY A 11 -4.20 -1.43 12.47
CA GLY A 11 -4.64 -2.81 12.68
C GLY A 11 -5.65 -3.33 11.64
N THR A 12 -6.09 -2.49 10.70
CA THR A 12 -6.93 -2.93 9.57
C THR A 12 -6.08 -3.72 8.56
N ARG A 13 -6.66 -4.78 7.98
CA ARG A 13 -6.08 -5.50 6.84
C ARG A 13 -6.73 -5.02 5.55
N ILE A 14 -5.91 -4.72 4.54
CA ILE A 14 -6.34 -4.28 3.21
C ILE A 14 -5.75 -5.25 2.19
N GLY A 15 -6.58 -5.74 1.27
CA GLY A 15 -6.13 -6.46 0.08
C GLY A 15 -5.79 -5.48 -1.04
N VAL A 16 -4.67 -5.69 -1.72
CA VAL A 16 -4.21 -4.88 -2.85
C VAL A 16 -3.92 -5.80 -4.01
N GLU A 17 -4.41 -5.45 -5.19
CA GLU A 17 -4.23 -6.18 -6.44
C GLU A 17 -3.78 -5.19 -7.51
N ALA A 18 -2.91 -5.62 -8.42
CA ALA A 18 -2.40 -4.83 -9.53
C ALA A 18 -2.37 -5.69 -10.80
N GLU A 19 -2.62 -5.05 -11.94
CA GLU A 19 -2.60 -5.68 -13.26
C GLU A 19 -1.83 -4.79 -14.24
N GLY A 20 -0.97 -5.39 -15.07
CA GLY A 20 -0.10 -4.68 -16.01
C GLY A 20 1.31 -5.24 -16.04
N ASP A 21 2.14 -4.69 -16.92
CA ASP A 21 3.53 -5.13 -17.11
C ASP A 21 4.42 -4.83 -15.89
N ASP A 22 4.03 -3.86 -15.06
CA ASP A 22 4.72 -3.41 -13.86
C ASP A 22 4.01 -3.85 -12.56
N ALA A 23 3.00 -4.72 -12.63
CA ALA A 23 2.17 -5.09 -11.49
C ALA A 23 2.97 -5.65 -10.30
N GLU A 24 3.90 -6.57 -10.57
CA GLU A 24 4.75 -7.17 -9.52
C GLU A 24 5.64 -6.11 -8.87
N GLN A 25 6.29 -5.27 -9.67
CA GLN A 25 7.14 -4.18 -9.19
C GLN A 25 6.33 -3.16 -8.36
N ALA A 26 5.12 -2.83 -8.79
CA ALA A 26 4.25 -1.91 -8.09
C ALA A 26 3.83 -2.47 -6.72
N LEU A 27 3.48 -3.76 -6.64
CA LEU A 27 3.15 -4.42 -5.37
C LEU A 27 4.34 -4.45 -4.42
N ASP A 28 5.55 -4.76 -4.91
CA ASP A 28 6.77 -4.76 -4.10
C ASP A 28 7.09 -3.36 -3.54
N GLN A 29 6.96 -2.31 -4.35
CA GLN A 29 7.18 -0.93 -3.90
C GLN A 29 6.12 -0.48 -2.90
N LEU A 30 4.86 -0.89 -3.09
CA LEU A 30 3.79 -0.60 -2.13
C LEU A 30 4.02 -1.31 -0.79
N ALA A 31 4.44 -2.58 -0.82
CA ALA A 31 4.79 -3.33 0.39
C ALA A 31 5.96 -2.66 1.13
N PHE A 32 7.04 -2.34 0.40
CA PHE A 32 8.18 -1.61 0.96
C PHE A 32 7.77 -0.29 1.60
N LEU A 33 6.93 0.51 0.94
CA LEU A 33 6.46 1.79 1.47
C LEU A 33 5.71 1.62 2.81
N VAL A 34 4.83 0.61 2.89
CA VAL A 34 4.05 0.31 4.10
C VAL A 34 4.96 -0.21 5.22
N ASP A 35 5.89 -1.10 4.91
CA ASP A 35 6.86 -1.64 5.88
C ASP A 35 7.79 -0.55 6.43
N ASN A 36 8.15 0.42 5.60
CA ASN A 36 8.92 1.61 6.00
C ASN A 36 8.05 2.71 6.64
N LYS A 37 6.80 2.39 7.02
CA LYS A 37 5.86 3.33 7.64
C LYS A 37 5.77 4.65 6.86
N PHE A 38 5.67 4.56 5.55
CA PHE A 38 5.56 5.72 4.66
C PHE A 38 6.73 6.71 4.74
N GLY A 39 7.90 6.28 5.23
CA GLY A 39 9.07 7.13 5.42
C GLY A 39 9.05 7.94 6.74
N GLU A 40 8.09 7.69 7.63
CA GLU A 40 8.02 8.32 8.96
C GLU A 40 8.91 7.61 10.01
N GLY A 41 9.77 6.68 9.58
CA GLY A 41 10.68 5.93 10.43
C GLY A 41 12.04 6.59 10.70
N GLU A 42 12.26 7.82 10.23
CA GLU A 42 13.43 8.68 10.56
C GLU A 42 13.09 9.75 11.59
#